data_AF-A0A2A4ZFQ2-F1
#
_entry.id   AF-A0A2A4ZFQ2-F1
#
_cell.length_a   1.000
_cell.length_b   1.000
_cell.length_c   1.000
_cell.angle_alpha   90.00
_cell.angle_beta   90.00
_cell.angle_gamma   90.00
#
_symmetry.space_group_name_H-M   'P 1'
#
loop_
_entity.id
_entity.type
_entity.pdbx_description
1 polymer ?
#
loop_
_entity_poly.entity_id
_entity_poly.type
_entity_poly.pdbx_seq_one_letter_code
_entity_poly.pdbx_strand_id
1 'polypeptide(L)'
;MTKTYTPEQVIEIIANHSDAVACLAGVGGCETAGNIISTLHANPELIAEYLATPSATHLDQCERFRYENGSLSWHAMNGQIVHPSELRAHLGRANS
;
A
#
# COMPACT_ATOMS: atom_id res chain seq x y z
N MET A 1 -10.36 -0.67 -23.84
CA MET A 1 -10.98 0.48 -23.16
C MET A 1 -10.48 0.49 -21.73
N THR A 2 -9.89 1.60 -21.27
CA THR A 2 -9.50 1.76 -19.87
C THR A 2 -10.78 1.94 -19.05
N LYS A 3 -11.05 1.04 -18.11
CA LYS A 3 -12.19 1.17 -17.20
C LYS A 3 -11.97 2.42 -16.34
N THR A 4 -12.97 3.30 -16.28
CA THR A 4 -12.94 4.50 -15.44
C THR A 4 -13.61 4.19 -14.10
N TYR A 5 -13.01 4.64 -13.01
CA TYR A 5 -13.52 4.47 -11.65
C TYR A 5 -13.91 5.83 -11.08
N THR A 6 -15.03 5.89 -10.35
CA THR A 6 -15.38 7.08 -9.57
C THR A 6 -14.57 7.11 -8.26
N PRO A 7 -14.43 8.28 -7.61
CA PRO A 7 -13.79 8.37 -6.30
C PRO A 7 -14.40 7.42 -5.26
N GLU A 8 -15.73 7.27 -5.24
CA GLU A 8 -16.44 6.38 -4.32
C GLU A 8 -16.06 4.91 -4.54
N GLN A 9 -15.95 4.49 -5.81
CA GLN A 9 -15.53 3.14 -6.16
C GLN A 9 -14.08 2.87 -5.74
N VAL A 10 -13.18 3.85 -5.90
CA VAL A 10 -11.79 3.73 -5.46
C VAL A 10 -11.71 3.55 -3.94
N ILE A 11 -12.48 4.35 -3.19
CA ILE A 11 -12.55 4.25 -1.73
C ILE A 11 -13.09 2.88 -1.30
N GLU A 12 -14.18 2.42 -1.92
CA GLU A 12 -14.79 1.12 -1.64
C GLU A 12 -13.81 -0.04 -1.92
N ILE A 13 -13.10 0.01 -3.05
CA ILE A 13 -12.10 -1.00 -3.42
C ILE A 13 -10.98 -1.08 -2.37
N ILE A 14 -10.43 0.07 -1.96
CA ILE A 14 -9.35 0.11 -0.97
C ILE A 14 -9.86 -0.36 0.40
N ALA A 15 -11.02 0.11 0.84
CA ALA A 15 -11.61 -0.27 2.13
C ALA A 15 -11.85 -1.79 2.20
N ASN A 16 -12.57 -2.35 1.23
CA ASN A 16 -12.89 -3.78 1.20
C ASN A 16 -11.63 -4.65 1.14
N HIS A 17 -10.66 -4.26 0.31
CA HIS A 17 -9.41 -5.02 0.21
C HIS A 17 -8.57 -4.91 1.48
N SER A 18 -8.49 -3.73 2.09
CA SER A 18 -7.73 -3.51 3.32
C SER A 18 -8.30 -4.30 4.50
N ASP A 19 -9.63 -4.37 4.64
CA ASP A 19 -10.31 -5.13 5.68
C ASP A 19 -10.04 -6.64 5.54
N ALA A 20 -10.17 -7.16 4.31
CA ALA A 20 -9.90 -8.56 4.02
C ALA A 20 -8.44 -8.97 4.32
N VAL A 21 -7.46 -8.18 3.85
CA VAL A 21 -6.04 -8.46 4.07
C VAL A 21 -5.68 -8.32 5.55
N ALA A 22 -6.17 -7.26 6.20
CA ALA A 22 -5.87 -7.01 7.60
C ALA A 22 -6.41 -8.12 8.51
N CYS A 23 -7.63 -8.60 8.24
CA CYS A 23 -8.24 -9.73 8.95
C CYS A 23 -7.37 -10.99 8.84
N LEU A 24 -6.90 -11.32 7.64
CA LEU A 24 -6.05 -12.50 7.41
C LEU A 24 -4.66 -12.37 8.03
N ALA A 25 -4.08 -11.17 8.03
CA ALA A 25 -2.73 -10.91 8.54
C ALA A 25 -2.69 -10.59 10.05
N GLY A 26 -3.83 -10.40 10.71
CA GLY A 26 -3.90 -10.01 12.12
C GLY A 26 -3.39 -8.59 12.38
N VAL A 27 -3.57 -7.67 11.43
CA VAL A 27 -3.15 -6.26 11.53
C VAL A 27 -4.36 -5.31 11.45
N GLY A 28 -4.14 -4.01 11.59
CA GLY A 28 -5.22 -3.01 11.50
C GLY A 28 -5.60 -2.68 10.05
N GLY A 29 -6.90 -2.69 9.74
CA GLY A 29 -7.41 -2.30 8.41
C GLY A 29 -7.01 -0.90 7.97
N CYS A 30 -7.06 0.08 8.89
CA CYS A 30 -6.63 1.46 8.60
C CYS A 30 -5.15 1.54 8.23
N GLU A 31 -4.28 0.77 8.90
CA GLU A 31 -2.84 0.76 8.60
C GLU A 31 -2.58 0.13 7.23
N THR A 32 -3.28 -0.98 6.93
CA THR A 32 -3.23 -1.63 5.61
C THR A 32 -3.71 -0.69 4.50
N ALA A 33 -4.82 0.02 4.71
CA ALA A 33 -5.32 1.02 3.76
C ALA A 33 -4.30 2.15 3.53
N GLY A 34 -3.68 2.64 4.61
CA GLY A 34 -2.61 3.63 4.55
C GLY A 34 -1.42 3.15 3.73
N ASN A 35 -0.97 1.90 3.93
CA ASN A 35 0.12 1.31 3.16
C ASN A 35 -0.21 1.15 1.67
N ILE A 36 -1.44 0.76 1.35
CA ILE A 36 -1.91 0.67 -0.05
C ILE A 36 -1.86 2.06 -0.71
N ILE A 37 -2.44 3.08 -0.09
CA ILE A 37 -2.42 4.45 -0.63
C ILE A 37 -0.98 4.95 -0.78
N SER A 38 -0.16 4.74 0.24
CA SER A 38 1.26 5.09 0.28
C SER A 38 2.03 4.50 -0.90
N THR A 39 1.80 3.21 -1.18
CA THR A 39 2.42 2.45 -2.27
C THR A 39 1.93 2.95 -3.63
N LEU A 40 0.61 3.06 -3.83
CA LEU A 40 0.02 3.47 -5.10
C LEU A 40 0.41 4.90 -5.48
N HIS A 41 0.54 5.81 -4.50
CA HIS A 41 1.02 7.15 -4.74
C HIS A 41 2.50 7.17 -5.19
N ALA A 42 3.35 6.34 -4.56
CA ALA A 42 4.76 6.22 -4.94
C ALA A 42 4.98 5.48 -6.26
N ASN A 43 4.01 4.65 -6.68
CA ASN A 43 4.11 3.74 -7.82
C ASN A 43 2.83 3.82 -8.68
N PRO A 44 2.57 4.97 -9.34
CA PRO A 44 1.29 5.25 -9.99
C PRO A 44 0.94 4.29 -11.13
N GLU A 45 1.92 3.63 -11.75
CA GLU A 45 1.70 2.61 -12.78
C GLU A 45 1.00 1.34 -12.25
N LEU A 46 1.00 1.10 -10.93
CA LEU A 46 0.24 0.00 -10.31
C LEU A 46 -1.26 0.29 -10.20
N ILE A 47 -1.68 1.56 -10.28
CA ILE A 47 -3.06 1.97 -9.96
C ILE A 47 -4.07 1.25 -10.86
N ALA A 48 -3.82 1.21 -12.17
CA ALA A 48 -4.75 0.61 -13.11
C ALA A 48 -4.96 -0.89 -12.86
N GLU A 49 -3.86 -1.61 -12.58
CA GLU A 49 -3.90 -3.04 -12.28
C GLU A 49 -4.57 -3.30 -10.93
N TYR A 50 -4.19 -2.53 -9.90
CA TYR A 50 -4.76 -2.63 -8.57
C TYR A 50 -6.27 -2.39 -8.57
N LEU A 51 -6.77 -1.36 -9.26
CA LEU A 51 -8.21 -1.09 -9.35
C LEU A 51 -8.96 -2.18 -10.13
N ALA A 52 -8.30 -2.90 -11.04
CA ALA A 52 -8.89 -4.01 -11.77
C ALA A 52 -8.95 -5.29 -10.94
N THR A 53 -7.86 -5.62 -10.24
CA THR A 53 -7.67 -6.87 -9.51
C THR A 53 -6.88 -6.68 -8.21
N PRO A 54 -7.46 -6.07 -7.15
CA PRO A 54 -6.71 -5.61 -5.98
C PRO A 54 -5.90 -6.71 -5.27
N SER A 55 -6.53 -7.85 -5.00
CA SER A 55 -5.88 -8.97 -4.32
C SER A 55 -4.80 -9.63 -5.17
N ALA A 56 -5.03 -9.78 -6.47
CA ALA A 56 -4.04 -10.38 -7.37
C ALA A 56 -2.82 -9.46 -7.49
N THR A 57 -3.03 -8.17 -7.77
CA THR A 57 -1.94 -7.19 -7.84
C THR A 57 -1.16 -7.10 -6.54
N HIS A 58 -1.82 -7.14 -5.38
CA HIS A 58 -1.11 -7.10 -4.09
C HIS A 58 -0.28 -8.37 -3.83
N LEU A 59 -0.76 -9.55 -4.24
CA LEU A 59 -0.01 -10.80 -4.11
C LEU A 59 1.14 -10.88 -5.13
N ASP A 60 0.87 -10.57 -6.39
CA ASP A 60 1.84 -10.65 -7.48
C ASP A 60 2.92 -9.57 -7.38
N GLN A 61 2.59 -8.40 -6.83
CA GLN A 61 3.49 -7.28 -6.59
C GLN A 61 3.83 -7.11 -5.11
N CYS A 62 3.78 -8.18 -4.30
CA CYS A 62 3.91 -8.09 -2.84
C CYS A 62 5.16 -7.34 -2.36
N GLU A 63 6.30 -7.49 -3.05
CA GLU A 63 7.53 -6.75 -2.75
C GLU A 63 7.35 -5.24 -2.92
N ARG A 64 6.48 -4.78 -3.82
CA ARG A 64 6.20 -3.35 -4.04
C ARG A 64 5.33 -2.75 -2.94
N PHE A 65 4.51 -3.54 -2.27
CA PHE A 65 3.66 -3.11 -1.15
C PHE A 65 4.38 -3.09 0.20
N ARG A 66 5.71 -3.21 0.21
CA ARG A 66 6.50 -3.04 1.44
C ARG A 66 6.62 -1.55 1.79
N TYR A 67 6.61 -1.23 3.08
CA TYR A 67 6.59 0.15 3.58
C TYR A 67 7.72 1.04 3.01
N GLU A 68 8.90 0.49 2.74
CA GLU A 68 10.02 1.23 2.16
C GLU A 68 9.78 1.72 0.73
N ASN A 69 8.81 1.15 0.02
CA ASN A 69 8.45 1.50 -1.36
C ASN A 69 7.27 2.48 -1.43
N GLY A 70 6.74 2.87 -0.27
CA GLY A 70 5.68 3.86 -0.14
C GLY A 70 6.19 5.30 -0.05
N SER A 71 5.26 6.20 0.25
CA SER A 71 5.47 7.66 0.34
C SER A 71 4.94 8.30 1.63
N LEU A 72 4.21 7.55 2.46
CA LEU A 72 3.65 8.01 3.73
C LEU A 72 4.36 7.33 4.89
N SER A 73 4.52 8.06 5.99
CA SER A 73 5.02 7.51 7.25
C SER A 73 3.98 6.57 7.90
N TRP A 74 4.45 5.61 8.69
CA TRP A 74 3.60 4.68 9.43
C TRP A 74 4.01 4.58 10.90
N HIS A 75 3.14 4.01 11.73
CA HIS A 75 3.45 3.69 13.12
C HIS A 75 4.09 2.30 13.19
N ALA A 76 5.39 2.26 13.46
CA ALA A 76 6.09 1.01 13.68
C ALA A 76 5.65 0.35 15.00
N MET A 77 5.83 -0.97 15.10
CA MET A 77 5.44 -1.76 16.29
C MET A 77 6.11 -1.30 17.59
N ASN A 78 7.23 -0.59 17.51
CA ASN A 78 7.94 -0.01 18.65
C ASN A 78 7.41 1.39 19.05
N GLY A 79 6.33 1.86 18.43
CA GLY A 79 5.72 3.17 18.70
C GLY A 79 6.39 4.35 17.99
N GLN A 80 7.41 4.11 17.15
CA GLN A 80 8.03 5.17 16.37
C GLN A 80 7.22 5.48 15.11
N ILE A 81 7.24 6.75 14.71
CA ILE A 81 6.83 7.17 13.37
C ILE A 81 8.03 6.98 12.46
N VAL A 82 7.88 6.19 11.40
CA VAL A 82 8.96 5.91 10.45
C VAL A 82 8.55 6.40 9.07
N HIS A 83 9.44 7.12 8.39
CA HIS A 83 9.26 7.49 6.99
C HIS A 83 9.92 6.46 6.05
N PRO A 84 9.35 6.17 4.86
CA PRO A 84 9.92 5.19 3.93
C PRO A 84 11.39 5.43 3.58
N SER A 85 11.82 6.69 3.46
CA SER A 85 13.23 7.02 3.18
C SER A 85 14.19 6.63 4.31
N GLU A 86 13.73 6.70 5.57
CA GLU A 86 14.53 6.31 6.74
C GLU A 86 14.72 4.79 6.74
N LEU A 87 13.66 4.03 6.44
CA LEU A 87 13.76 2.59 6.29
C LEU A 87 14.64 2.19 5.11
N ARG A 88 14.51 2.87 3.95
CA ARG A 88 15.43 2.65 2.81
C ARG A 88 16.88 2.89 3.21
N ALA A 89 17.18 3.98 3.91
CA ALA A 89 18.53 4.26 4.40
C ALA A 89 19.04 3.17 5.35
N HIS A 90 18.19 2.73 6.30
CA HIS A 90 18.53 1.64 7.24
C HIS A 90 18.81 0.31 6.53
N LEU A 91 18.09 0.01 5.44
CA LEU A 91 18.28 -1.19 4.63
C LEU A 91 19.44 -1.07 3.63
N GLY A 92 20.18 0.05 3.60
CA GLY A 92 21.25 0.30 2.63
C GLY A 92 20.77 0.62 1.20
N ARG A 93 19.52 1.08 1.06
CA ARG A 93 18.80 1.36 -0.20
C ARG A 93 18.48 2.85 -0.41
N ALA A 94 19.31 3.75 0.11
CA ALA A 94 19.02 5.19 0.15
C ALA A 94 18.77 5.86 -1.23
N ASN A 95 19.22 5.23 -2.33
CA ASN A 95 19.14 5.75 -3.70
C ASN A 95 18.22 4.90 -4.62
N SER A 96 17.39 4.03 -4.05
CA SER A 96 16.48 3.13 -4.78
C SER A 96 15.11 3.75 -4.98
#